data_AF-A0A0X3VFJ3-F1
#
_entry.id   AF-A0A0X3VFJ3-F1
#
_cell.length_a   1.000
_cell.length_b   1.000
_cell.length_c   1.000
_cell.angle_alpha   90.00
_cell.angle_beta   90.00
_cell.angle_gamma   90.00
#
_symmetry.space_group_name_H-M   'P 1'
#
loop_
_entity.id
_entity.type
_entity.pdbx_description
1 polymer ?
#
loop_
_entity_poly.entity_id
_entity_poly.type
_entity_poly.pdbx_seq_one_letter_code
_entity_poly.pdbx_strand_id
1 'polypeptide(L)' 'MKTLYATKAGLPLRAVAKGTMPRELLSRRRHTHHALDDAIEQAELFANLMAWSPVPSGP' A
#
# COMPACT_ATOMS: atom_id res chain seq x y z
N MET A 1 -1.39 -4.20 -6.48
CA MET A 1 -1.69 -3.54 -5.18
C MET A 1 -2.27 -2.13 -5.30
N LYS A 2 -1.77 -1.26 -6.20
CA LYS A 2 -2.32 0.10 -6.35
C LYS A 2 -3.83 0.15 -6.60
N THR A 3 -4.37 -0.77 -7.40
CA THR A 3 -5.81 -0.90 -7.63
C THR A 3 -6.57 -1.22 -6.34
N LEU A 4 -6.10 -2.18 -5.53
CA LEU A 4 -6.72 -2.51 -4.25
C LEU A 4 -6.76 -1.31 -3.30
N TYR A 5 -5.64 -0.58 -3.20
CA TYR A 5 -5.59 0.65 -2.41
C TYR A 5 -6.55 1.71 -2.96
N ALA A 6 -6.54 1.98 -4.27
CA ALA A 6 -7.43 2.94 -4.93
C ALA A 6 -8.90 2.67 -4.61
N THR A 7 -9.32 1.41 -4.72
CA THR A 7 -10.68 0.97 -4.40
C THR A 7 -11.01 1.18 -2.93
N LYS A 8 -10.16 0.72 -2.00
CA LYS A 8 -10.42 0.86 -0.56
C LYS A 8 -10.43 2.33 -0.12
N ALA A 9 -9.55 3.15 -0.69
CA ALA A 9 -9.39 4.57 -0.34
C ALA A 9 -10.37 5.51 -1.07
N GLY A 10 -11.17 5.02 -2.03
CA GLY A 10 -12.05 5.88 -2.84
C GLY A 10 -11.29 6.85 -3.76
N LEU A 11 -10.07 6.51 -4.17
CA LEU A 11 -9.20 7.37 -4.98
C LEU A 11 -9.17 6.91 -6.45
N PRO A 12 -9.05 7.84 -7.42
CA PRO A 12 -8.80 7.45 -8.80
C PRO A 12 -7.40 6.82 -8.93
N LEU A 13 -7.26 5.77 -9.74
CA LEU A 13 -6.00 5.02 -9.86
C LEU A 13 -4.79 5.90 -10.24
N ARG A 14 -5.01 6.96 -11.03
CA ARG A 14 -3.97 7.94 -11.41
C ARG A 14 -3.39 8.74 -10.22
N ALA A 15 -4.13 8.83 -9.11
CA ALA A 15 -3.68 9.49 -7.89
C ALA A 15 -2.90 8.55 -6.95
N VAL A 16 -2.75 7.27 -7.31
CA VAL A 16 -2.10 6.27 -6.47
C VAL A 16 -0.64 6.07 -6.85
N ALA A 17 0.24 6.47 -5.96
CA ALA A 17 1.63 6.05 -5.91
C ALA A 17 1.92 5.42 -4.54
N LYS A 18 2.97 4.62 -4.44
CA LYS A 18 3.36 4.02 -3.14
C LYS A 18 3.64 5.10 -2.09
N GLY A 19 4.25 6.21 -2.50
CA GLY A 19 4.52 7.35 -1.62
C GLY A 19 3.28 8.15 -1.20
N THR A 20 2.12 7.95 -1.84
CA THR A 20 0.85 8.59 -1.42
C THR A 20 0.04 7.70 -0.48
N MET A 21 0.52 6.49 -0.16
CA MET A 21 -0.12 5.59 0.78
C MET A 21 0.26 5.96 2.23
N PRO A 22 -0.67 5.80 3.20
CA PRO A 22 -0.37 5.94 4.61
C PRO A 22 0.83 5.09 5.06
N ARG A 23 1.62 5.61 6.00
CA ARG A 23 2.87 4.98 6.44
C ARG A 23 2.65 3.62 7.09
N GLU A 24 1.49 3.39 7.70
CA GLU A 24 1.10 2.12 8.30
C GLU A 24 0.95 0.99 7.27
N LEU A 25 0.77 1.32 5.99
CA LEU A 25 0.71 0.33 4.91
C LEU A 25 2.10 -0.07 4.40
N LEU A 26 3.08 0.80 4.54
CA LEU A 26 4.40 0.63 3.95
C LEU A 26 5.31 -0.26 4.82
N SER A 27 6.11 -1.10 4.15
CA SER A 27 7.15 -1.86 4.84
C SER A 27 8.18 -0.91 5.48
N ARG A 28 8.66 -1.27 6.68
CA ARG A 28 9.78 -0.59 7.34
C ARG A 28 11.13 -1.26 7.05
N ARG A 29 11.14 -2.32 6.24
CA ARG A 29 12.37 -3.03 5.88
C ARG A 29 13.24 -2.16 4.99
N ARG A 30 14.55 -2.36 5.10
CA ARG A 30 15.51 -1.69 4.23
C ARG A 30 15.32 -2.23 2.81
N HIS A 31 15.05 -1.35 1.86
CA HIS A 31 15.03 -1.69 0.45
C HIS A 31 16.48 -1.78 -0.05
N THR A 32 16.90 -2.97 -0.45
CA THR A 32 18.28 -3.29 -0.84
C THR A 32 18.44 -3.56 -2.33
N HIS A 33 17.34 -3.47 -3.12
CA HIS A 33 17.24 -3.92 -4.51
C HIS A 33 17.51 -5.42 -4.73
N HIS A 34 17.48 -6.22 -3.65
CA HIS A 34 17.43 -7.68 -3.76
C HIS A 34 16.00 -8.14 -4.01
N ALA A 35 15.82 -9.01 -5.02
CA ALA A 35 14.49 -9.50 -5.42
C ALA A 35 13.71 -10.18 -4.27
N LEU A 36 14.42 -10.84 -3.35
CA LEU A 36 13.80 -11.42 -2.15
C LEU A 36 13.24 -10.34 -1.22
N ASP A 37 14.01 -9.29 -0.98
CA ASP A 37 13.59 -8.18 -0.11
C ASP A 37 12.42 -7.42 -0.75
N ASP A 38 12.41 -7.27 -2.07
CA ASP A 38 11.28 -6.70 -2.81
C ASP A 38 10.03 -7.57 -2.69
N ALA A 39 10.16 -8.90 -2.84
CA ALA A 39 9.03 -9.82 -2.71
C ALA A 39 8.44 -9.79 -1.29
N ILE A 40 9.31 -9.73 -0.29
CA ILE A 40 8.94 -9.58 1.12
C ILE A 40 8.21 -8.24 1.36
N GLU A 41 8.74 -7.14 0.83
CA GLU A 41 8.11 -5.82 0.93
C GLU A 41 6.73 -5.79 0.25
N GLN A 42 6.60 -6.43 -0.91
CA GLN A 42 5.32 -6.56 -1.60
C GLN A 42 4.33 -7.41 -0.77
N ALA A 43 4.77 -8.52 -0.19
CA ALA A 43 3.91 -9.37 0.66
C ALA A 43 3.38 -8.62 1.88
N GLU A 44 4.21 -7.81 2.54
CA GLU A 44 3.78 -6.96 3.67
C GLU A 44 2.78 -5.90 3.25
N LEU A 45 3.04 -5.17 2.17
CA LEU A 45 2.11 -4.16 1.67
C LEU A 45 0.75 -4.79 1.34
N PHE A 46 0.75 -5.98 0.74
CA PHE A 46 -0.48 -6.70 0.44
C PHE A 46 -1.22 -7.10 1.72
N ALA A 47 -0.54 -7.73 2.68
CA ALA A 47 -1.14 -8.14 3.95
C ALA A 47 -1.72 -6.93 4.72
N ASN A 48 -0.98 -5.82 4.77
CA ASN A 48 -1.44 -4.58 5.38
C ASN A 48 -2.69 -4.04 4.66
N LEU A 49 -2.69 -3.99 3.33
CA LEU A 49 -3.85 -3.56 2.55
C LEU A 49 -5.09 -4.44 2.77
N MET A 50 -4.91 -5.75 2.97
CA MET A 50 -6.01 -6.66 3.26
C MET A 50 -6.63 -6.34 4.64
N ALA A 51 -5.80 -6.13 5.66
CA ALA A 51 -6.24 -5.80 7.01
C ALA A 51 -6.70 -4.35 7.20
N TRP A 52 -6.27 -3.44 6.33
CA TRP A 52 -6.51 -2.01 6.47
C TRP A 52 -7.98 -1.67 6.27
N SER A 53 -8.57 -0.91 7.20
CA SER A 53 -9.89 -0.32 7.05
C SER A 53 -9.73 1.20 6.98
N PRO A 54 -9.81 1.81 5.80
CA PRO A 54 -9.80 3.27 5.72
C PRO A 54 -11.00 3.82 6.48
N VAL A 55 -10.76 4.83 7.31
CA VAL A 55 -11.86 5.68 7.80
C VAL A 55 -12.46 6.32 6.55
N PRO A 56 -13.78 6.24 6.33
CA PRO A 56 -14.40 6.91 5.20
C PRO A 56 -14.04 8.38 5.28
N SER A 57 -13.29 8.90 4.31
CA SER A 57 -13.28 10.33 4.07
C SER A 57 -14.70 10.68 3.64
N GLY A 58 -15.46 11.33 4.54
CA GLY A 58 -16.84 11.74 4.30
C GLY A 58 -17.00 12.58 3.03
N PRO A 59 -18.25 12.83 2.60
CA PRO A 59 -18.57 13.49 1.33
C PRO A 59 -17.91 14.88 1.19
#